data_AF-A0A3S5JX95-F1
#
_entry.id   AF-A0A3S5JX95-F1
#
_cell.length_a   1.000
_cell.length_b   1.000
_cell.length_c   1.000
_cell.angle_alpha   90.00
_cell.angle_beta   90.00
_cell.angle_gamma   90.00
#
_symmetry.space_group_name_H-M   'P 1'
#
loop_
_entity.id
_entity.type
_entity.pdbx_description
1 polymer ?
#
loop_
_entity_poly.entity_id
_entity_poly.type
_entity_poly.pdbx_seq_one_letter_code
_entity_poly.pdbx_strand_id
1 'polypeptide(L)'
;MSTDRFVAQLADAIKAKSIWPEFPSGVTLTEAYSLIPHLTSLISGEQSAGIKAGVTNTDLQALFGLEEPLLGLLYQQSEIENAATLPHTASRRIECELAMQLNSDGSPISIGPAVEFVRLDFCRPEDLTPGNVTLCNLGADQFILGDMGAWDSFDFTALADIEIELMRDGEVILTASPLDSFGGPKPALDWCVNKANSLGFTIPEGGVLLAGTNGAAIEADPGHYQASYGPLGTIEFTIA
;
A
#
# COMPACT_ATOMS: atom_id res chain seq x y z
N MET A 1 -13.13 15.61 20.79
CA MET A 1 -12.98 14.17 21.04
C MET A 1 -11.53 13.94 21.47
N SER A 2 -11.21 13.02 22.39
CA SER A 2 -9.79 12.71 22.66
C SER A 2 -9.18 11.96 21.47
N THR A 3 -7.87 12.10 21.25
CA THR A 3 -7.15 11.41 20.17
C THR A 3 -7.36 9.90 20.24
N ASP A 4 -7.18 9.27 21.41
CA ASP A 4 -7.40 7.82 21.59
C ASP A 4 -8.80 7.37 21.21
N ARG A 5 -9.82 8.17 21.57
CA ARG A 5 -11.20 7.85 21.21
C ARG A 5 -11.43 7.95 19.71
N PHE A 6 -10.84 8.94 19.05
CA PHE A 6 -10.92 9.07 17.60
C PHE A 6 -10.24 7.89 16.91
N VAL A 7 -9.01 7.54 17.32
CA VAL A 7 -8.27 6.40 16.74
C VAL A 7 -9.03 5.09 16.92
N ALA A 8 -9.65 4.86 18.08
CA ALA A 8 -10.51 3.70 18.29
C ALA A 8 -11.74 3.67 17.36
N GLN A 9 -12.41 4.81 17.17
CA GLN A 9 -13.53 4.91 16.23
C GLN A 9 -13.10 4.70 14.77
N LEU A 10 -11.93 5.23 14.39
CA LEU A 10 -11.35 5.01 13.07
C LEU A 10 -11.01 3.53 12.85
N ALA A 11 -10.37 2.88 13.83
CA ALA A 11 -10.06 1.46 13.79
C ALA A 11 -11.33 0.60 13.60
N ASP A 12 -12.38 0.89 14.37
CA ASP A 12 -13.65 0.18 14.25
C ASP A 12 -14.31 0.40 12.89
N ALA A 13 -14.27 1.63 12.35
CA ALA A 13 -14.81 1.93 11.02
C ALA A 13 -14.03 1.22 9.90
N ILE A 14 -12.69 1.16 9.99
CA ILE A 14 -11.82 0.44 9.05
C ILE A 14 -12.11 -1.08 9.08
N LYS A 15 -12.19 -1.68 10.27
CA LYS A 15 -12.56 -3.11 10.42
C LYS A 15 -13.94 -3.40 9.86
N ALA A 16 -14.90 -2.52 10.12
CA ALA A 16 -16.27 -2.63 9.63
C ALA A 16 -16.43 -2.26 8.15
N LYS A 17 -15.34 -1.85 7.46
CA LYS A 17 -15.37 -1.45 6.04
C LYS A 17 -16.42 -0.37 5.76
N SER A 18 -16.51 0.61 6.67
CA SER A 18 -17.54 1.66 6.70
C SER A 18 -16.95 3.07 6.61
N ILE A 19 -17.80 4.06 6.39
CA ILE A 19 -17.43 5.49 6.38
C ILE A 19 -16.75 5.87 7.70
N TRP A 20 -15.63 6.58 7.61
CA TRP A 20 -14.83 7.00 8.75
C TRP A 20 -15.42 8.21 9.48
N PRO A 21 -15.14 8.38 10.79
CA PRO A 21 -15.51 9.60 11.50
C PRO A 21 -14.85 10.84 10.89
N GLU A 22 -15.42 12.02 11.14
CA GLU A 22 -14.80 13.31 10.83
C GLU A 22 -13.43 13.41 11.49
N PHE A 23 -12.40 13.73 10.70
CA PHE A 23 -11.05 13.84 11.21
C PHE A 23 -10.87 15.12 12.03
N PRO A 24 -10.01 15.12 13.07
CA PRO A 24 -9.62 16.34 13.75
C PRO A 24 -9.00 17.34 12.77
N SER A 25 -9.28 18.62 12.96
CA SER A 25 -8.67 19.66 12.13
C SER A 25 -7.16 19.76 12.40
N GLY A 26 -6.35 19.80 11.34
CA GLY A 26 -4.93 20.16 11.44
C GLY A 26 -4.02 19.04 11.95
N VAL A 27 -4.40 17.77 11.78
CA VAL A 27 -3.50 16.63 12.03
C VAL A 27 -2.21 16.84 11.23
N THR A 28 -1.08 16.89 11.94
CA THR A 28 0.24 17.02 11.31
C THR A 28 0.77 15.65 10.90
N LEU A 29 1.74 15.61 9.97
CA LEU A 29 2.42 14.35 9.62
C LEU A 29 3.08 13.71 10.84
N THR A 30 3.75 14.50 11.68
CA THR A 30 4.39 14.00 12.91
C THR A 30 3.38 13.36 13.86
N GLU A 31 2.22 14.00 14.05
CA GLU A 31 1.15 13.43 14.87
C GLU A 31 0.61 12.14 14.25
N ALA A 32 0.30 12.17 12.96
CA ALA A 32 -0.19 11.01 12.22
C ALA A 32 0.75 9.80 12.34
N TYR A 33 2.04 9.97 12.06
CA TYR A 33 3.04 8.91 12.17
C TYR A 33 3.14 8.32 13.58
N SER A 34 3.01 9.14 14.62
CA SER A 34 3.03 8.65 16.00
C SER A 34 1.80 7.83 16.40
N LEU A 35 0.69 7.97 15.65
CA LEU A 35 -0.58 7.28 15.91
C LEU A 35 -0.77 6.01 15.08
N ILE A 36 -0.07 5.85 13.95
CA ILE A 36 -0.19 4.65 13.08
C ILE A 36 0.02 3.33 13.85
N PRO A 37 1.04 3.18 14.74
CA PRO A 37 1.21 1.94 15.50
C PRO A 37 0.02 1.61 16.40
N HIS A 38 -0.56 2.61 17.05
CA HIS A 38 -1.75 2.42 17.89
C HIS A 38 -2.99 2.08 17.06
N LEU A 39 -3.19 2.76 15.93
CA LEU A 39 -4.27 2.42 14.99
C LEU A 39 -4.14 0.98 14.52
N THR A 40 -2.93 0.58 14.10
CA THR A 40 -2.61 -0.77 13.64
C THR A 40 -2.89 -1.80 14.72
N SER A 41 -2.53 -1.52 15.97
CA SER A 41 -2.75 -2.46 17.08
C SER A 41 -4.22 -2.71 17.39
N LEU A 42 -5.06 -1.69 17.23
CA LEU A 42 -6.51 -1.80 17.38
C LEU A 42 -7.22 -2.54 16.22
N ILE A 43 -6.56 -2.64 15.07
CA ILE A 43 -7.09 -3.31 13.87
C ILE A 43 -6.66 -4.78 13.83
N SER A 44 -5.36 -5.05 13.97
CA SER A 44 -4.80 -6.38 13.72
C SER A 44 -3.76 -6.85 14.75
N GLY A 45 -3.58 -6.13 15.86
CA GLY A 45 -2.61 -6.44 16.91
C GLY A 45 -1.28 -5.70 16.78
N GLU A 46 -0.43 -5.82 17.81
CA GLU A 46 0.76 -4.96 18.03
C GLU A 46 1.85 -5.05 16.95
N GLN A 47 1.88 -6.14 16.18
CA GLN A 47 2.85 -6.33 15.10
C GLN A 47 2.19 -6.04 13.76
N SER A 48 2.85 -5.28 12.88
CA SER A 48 2.44 -5.16 11.48
C SER A 48 2.82 -6.40 10.69
N ALA A 49 2.29 -6.56 9.48
CA ALA A 49 2.78 -7.53 8.49
C ALA A 49 3.98 -6.98 7.68
N GLY A 50 4.36 -5.72 7.92
CA GLY A 50 5.34 -5.01 7.13
C GLY A 50 5.04 -3.53 7.01
N ILE A 51 5.56 -2.92 5.95
CA ILE A 51 5.47 -1.49 5.64
C ILE A 51 4.96 -1.28 4.21
N LYS A 52 4.40 -0.11 3.94
CA LYS A 52 3.91 0.26 2.61
C LYS A 52 4.27 1.70 2.29
N ALA A 53 4.73 1.95 1.06
CA ALA A 53 4.92 3.30 0.57
C ALA A 53 3.64 3.81 -0.10
N GLY A 54 3.38 5.11 -0.01
CA GLY A 54 2.31 5.75 -0.74
C GLY A 54 2.69 7.16 -1.15
N VAL A 55 1.96 7.71 -2.13
CA VAL A 55 2.24 9.05 -2.67
C VAL A 55 3.70 9.15 -3.17
N THR A 56 4.16 8.13 -3.89
CA THR A 56 5.55 8.02 -4.39
C THR A 56 5.81 8.86 -5.63
N ASN A 57 4.75 9.20 -6.37
CA ASN A 57 4.78 10.11 -7.50
C ASN A 57 5.01 11.57 -7.06
N THR A 58 6.00 12.24 -7.67
CA THR A 58 6.39 13.61 -7.32
C THR A 58 5.33 14.66 -7.63
N ASP A 59 4.52 14.47 -8.66
CA ASP A 59 3.43 15.40 -8.99
C ASP A 59 2.31 15.28 -7.95
N LEU A 60 2.00 14.06 -7.51
CA LEU A 60 1.05 13.83 -6.42
C LEU A 60 1.57 14.39 -5.09
N GLN A 61 2.87 14.24 -4.81
CA GLN A 61 3.50 14.89 -3.65
C GLN A 61 3.32 16.41 -3.69
N ALA A 62 3.61 17.04 -4.84
CA ALA A 62 3.44 18.48 -5.00
C ALA A 62 1.97 18.94 -4.82
N LEU A 63 1.00 18.17 -5.34
CA LEU A 63 -0.43 18.43 -5.14
C LEU A 63 -0.84 18.34 -3.66
N PHE A 64 -0.25 17.41 -2.91
CA PHE A 64 -0.46 17.26 -1.47
C PHE A 64 0.43 18.21 -0.63
N GLY A 65 1.33 18.99 -1.24
CA GLY A 65 2.27 19.84 -0.52
C GLY A 65 3.31 19.05 0.29
N LEU A 66 3.67 17.86 -0.18
CA LEU A 66 4.67 16.97 0.38
C LEU A 66 6.04 17.18 -0.27
N GLU A 67 7.11 17.02 0.50
CA GLU A 67 8.51 17.06 0.03
C GLU A 67 9.11 15.65 -0.14
N GLU A 68 8.40 14.63 0.33
CA GLU A 68 8.79 13.23 0.29
C GLU A 68 7.54 12.33 0.23
N PRO A 69 7.68 11.05 -0.18
CA PRO A 69 6.60 10.08 -0.08
C PRO A 69 6.12 9.85 1.35
N LEU A 70 5.00 9.13 1.48
CA LEU A 70 4.46 8.70 2.77
C LEU A 70 4.76 7.22 3.03
N LEU A 71 4.82 6.84 4.32
CA LEU A 71 4.98 5.46 4.75
C LEU A 71 3.83 5.04 5.68
N GLY A 72 3.38 3.79 5.56
CA GLY A 72 2.40 3.16 6.45
C GLY A 72 2.85 1.78 6.89
N LEU A 73 1.98 1.13 7.68
CA LEU A 73 2.13 -0.25 8.13
C LEU A 73 1.13 -1.15 7.40
N LEU A 74 1.49 -2.40 7.16
CA LEU A 74 0.55 -3.42 6.71
C LEU A 74 -0.14 -4.07 7.91
N TYR A 75 -1.45 -4.28 7.82
CA TYR A 75 -2.17 -5.01 8.88
C TYR A 75 -1.81 -6.50 8.85
N GLN A 76 -1.79 -7.15 10.01
CA GLN A 76 -1.72 -8.61 10.06
C GLN A 76 -2.93 -9.22 9.36
N GLN A 77 -2.73 -10.36 8.68
CA GLN A 77 -3.79 -11.06 7.94
C GLN A 77 -4.43 -10.23 6.81
N SER A 78 -3.71 -9.23 6.27
CA SER A 78 -4.14 -8.45 5.10
C SER A 78 -3.66 -9.04 3.77
N GLU A 79 -2.68 -9.94 3.79
CA GLU A 79 -2.34 -10.77 2.63
C GLU A 79 -3.49 -11.74 2.35
N ILE A 80 -3.95 -11.76 1.10
CA ILE A 80 -4.95 -12.70 0.61
C ILE A 80 -4.40 -13.50 -0.56
N GLU A 81 -5.00 -14.67 -0.78
CA GLU A 81 -4.57 -15.59 -1.82
C GLU A 81 -4.81 -15.04 -3.22
N ASN A 82 -3.95 -15.42 -4.16
CA ASN A 82 -4.20 -15.22 -5.58
C ASN A 82 -5.53 -15.89 -6.00
N ALA A 83 -6.23 -15.31 -6.97
CA ALA A 83 -7.59 -15.65 -7.39
C ALA A 83 -8.69 -15.41 -6.32
N ALA A 84 -8.40 -14.61 -5.28
CA ALA A 84 -9.41 -14.22 -4.30
C ALA A 84 -10.58 -13.44 -4.92
N THR A 85 -11.75 -13.53 -4.27
CA THR A 85 -12.92 -12.71 -4.57
C THR A 85 -13.15 -11.70 -3.45
N LEU A 86 -13.15 -10.42 -3.78
CA LEU A 86 -13.41 -9.34 -2.84
C LEU A 86 -14.78 -8.69 -3.14
N PRO A 87 -15.53 -8.24 -2.12
CA PRO A 87 -16.77 -7.51 -2.34
C PRO A 87 -16.49 -6.11 -2.91
N HIS A 88 -17.30 -5.66 -3.86
CA HIS A 88 -17.24 -4.30 -4.40
C HIS A 88 -17.50 -3.23 -3.33
N THR A 89 -16.67 -2.19 -3.34
CA THR A 89 -16.89 -0.95 -2.60
C THR A 89 -16.39 0.24 -3.40
N ALA A 90 -17.19 1.31 -3.50
CA ALA A 90 -16.89 2.47 -4.35
C ALA A 90 -15.57 3.20 -4.01
N SER A 91 -15.13 3.11 -2.75
CA SER A 91 -13.89 3.73 -2.25
C SER A 91 -12.65 2.88 -2.47
N ARG A 92 -12.80 1.62 -2.90
CA ARG A 92 -11.64 0.75 -3.12
C ARG A 92 -10.92 1.16 -4.39
N ARG A 93 -9.60 1.18 -4.31
CA ARG A 93 -8.71 1.27 -5.45
C ARG A 93 -7.79 0.06 -5.51
N ILE A 94 -7.30 -0.21 -6.72
CA ILE A 94 -6.35 -1.26 -7.07
C ILE A 94 -5.05 -0.57 -7.46
N GLU A 95 -3.95 -1.00 -6.87
CA GLU A 95 -2.62 -0.48 -7.13
C GLU A 95 -1.70 -1.63 -7.52
N CYS A 96 -1.09 -1.55 -8.71
CA CYS A 96 -0.13 -2.54 -9.17
C CYS A 96 1.27 -2.18 -8.67
N GLU A 97 1.91 -3.05 -7.90
CA GLU A 97 3.20 -2.77 -7.25
C GLU A 97 4.23 -3.88 -7.50
N LEU A 98 5.48 -3.59 -7.10
CA LEU A 98 6.42 -4.63 -6.72
C LEU A 98 6.49 -4.70 -5.19
N ALA A 99 6.64 -5.89 -4.66
CA ALA A 99 6.83 -6.12 -3.23
C ALA A 99 8.17 -6.78 -2.94
N MET A 100 8.67 -6.56 -1.74
CA MET A 100 9.83 -7.26 -1.19
C MET A 100 9.48 -7.94 0.13
N GLN A 101 10.03 -9.14 0.37
CA GLN A 101 10.09 -9.69 1.72
C GLN A 101 11.42 -9.29 2.36
N LEU A 102 11.40 -8.92 3.63
CA LEU A 102 12.54 -8.36 4.34
C LEU A 102 12.86 -9.17 5.60
N ASN A 103 14.13 -9.23 5.97
CA ASN A 103 14.54 -9.59 7.32
C ASN A 103 14.18 -8.45 8.28
N SER A 104 14.21 -8.74 9.58
CA SER A 104 13.89 -7.76 10.64
C SER A 104 14.82 -6.54 10.70
N ASP A 105 16.00 -6.61 10.08
CA ASP A 105 16.92 -5.46 9.92
C ASP A 105 16.63 -4.62 8.66
N GLY A 106 15.61 -4.99 7.88
CA GLY A 106 15.23 -4.37 6.63
C GLY A 106 16.01 -4.85 5.40
N SER A 107 16.94 -5.80 5.56
CA SER A 107 17.63 -6.39 4.41
C SER A 107 16.68 -7.25 3.57
N PRO A 108 16.75 -7.18 2.23
CA PRO A 108 15.80 -7.86 1.36
C PRO A 108 16.10 -9.35 1.22
N ILE A 109 15.04 -10.17 1.19
CA ILE A 109 15.07 -11.62 1.01
C ILE A 109 14.64 -11.97 -0.42
N SER A 110 13.48 -11.44 -0.83
CA SER A 110 12.85 -11.75 -2.11
C SER A 110 12.14 -10.53 -2.69
N ILE A 111 11.82 -10.59 -3.97
CA ILE A 111 11.08 -9.57 -4.72
C ILE A 111 10.12 -10.23 -5.70
N GLY A 112 8.95 -9.63 -5.89
CA GLY A 112 7.97 -10.12 -6.86
C GLY A 112 6.82 -9.15 -7.10
N PRO A 113 5.89 -9.50 -8.00
CA PRO A 113 4.67 -8.74 -8.22
C PRO A 113 3.81 -8.63 -6.96
N ALA A 114 3.09 -7.52 -6.81
CA ALA A 114 2.04 -7.39 -5.82
C ALA A 114 0.90 -6.53 -6.32
N VAL A 115 -0.32 -6.83 -5.88
CA VAL A 115 -1.47 -5.94 -6.05
C VAL A 115 -1.90 -5.49 -4.67
N GLU A 116 -1.89 -4.18 -4.44
CA GLU A 116 -2.47 -3.57 -3.25
C GLU A 116 -3.92 -3.15 -3.51
N PHE A 117 -4.77 -3.38 -2.50
CA PHE A 117 -6.07 -2.76 -2.39
C PHE A 117 -6.00 -1.66 -1.34
N VAL A 118 -6.45 -0.46 -1.70
CA VAL A 118 -6.52 0.67 -0.78
C VAL A 118 -7.94 1.20 -0.66
N ARG A 119 -8.28 1.76 0.51
CA ARG A 119 -9.58 2.37 0.78
C ARG A 119 -9.43 3.67 1.56
N LEU A 120 -9.98 4.74 1.00
CA LEU A 120 -10.12 6.03 1.66
C LEU A 120 -11.61 6.34 1.84
N ASP A 121 -12.16 6.00 2.99
CA ASP A 121 -13.59 6.10 3.30
C ASP A 121 -13.95 7.37 4.10
N PHE A 122 -13.33 8.51 3.76
CA PHE A 122 -13.60 9.78 4.44
C PHE A 122 -15.08 10.17 4.36
N CYS A 123 -15.66 10.61 5.49
CA CYS A 123 -17.04 11.13 5.49
C CYS A 123 -17.19 12.47 4.77
N ARG A 124 -16.08 13.16 4.53
CA ARG A 124 -16.02 14.51 3.96
C ARG A 124 -14.85 14.62 2.98
N PRO A 125 -15.03 15.18 1.78
CA PRO A 125 -13.93 15.39 0.83
C PRO A 125 -12.78 16.24 1.39
N GLU A 126 -13.08 17.22 2.26
CA GLU A 126 -12.07 18.08 2.88
C GLU A 126 -11.14 17.36 3.87
N ASP A 127 -11.49 16.15 4.31
CA ASP A 127 -10.61 15.34 5.16
C ASP A 127 -9.45 14.72 4.38
N LEU A 128 -9.43 14.82 3.04
CA LEU A 128 -8.33 14.38 2.19
C LEU A 128 -7.13 15.35 2.29
N THR A 129 -6.45 15.31 3.43
CA THR A 129 -5.23 16.07 3.70
C THR A 129 -4.04 15.12 3.91
N PRO A 130 -2.79 15.58 3.76
CA PRO A 130 -1.62 14.72 3.95
C PRO A 130 -1.58 14.06 5.34
N GLY A 131 -1.84 14.84 6.40
CA GLY A 131 -1.86 14.33 7.77
C GLY A 131 -2.94 13.27 7.99
N ASN A 132 -4.13 13.47 7.44
CA ASN A 132 -5.23 12.52 7.59
C ASN A 132 -4.99 11.24 6.78
N VAL A 133 -4.47 11.36 5.55
CA VAL A 133 -4.08 10.21 4.70
C VAL A 133 -3.01 9.38 5.40
N THR A 134 -2.00 10.02 6.00
CA THR A 134 -1.02 9.33 6.85
C THR A 134 -1.67 8.67 8.06
N LEU A 135 -2.55 9.37 8.78
CA LEU A 135 -3.18 8.87 10.01
C LEU A 135 -4.09 7.66 9.74
N CYS A 136 -4.81 7.64 8.61
CA CYS A 136 -5.58 6.46 8.18
C CYS A 136 -4.71 5.39 7.49
N ASN A 137 -3.41 5.41 7.77
CA ASN A 137 -2.43 4.41 7.33
C ASN A 137 -2.41 4.22 5.82
N LEU A 138 -2.51 5.33 5.07
CA LEU A 138 -2.52 5.36 3.60
C LEU A 138 -3.59 4.45 3.00
N GLY A 139 -4.72 4.31 3.69
CA GLY A 139 -5.83 3.48 3.24
C GLY A 139 -5.51 1.99 3.15
N ALA A 140 -4.51 1.48 3.87
CA ALA A 140 -4.17 0.06 3.90
C ALA A 140 -5.43 -0.82 4.04
N ASP A 141 -5.62 -1.78 3.14
CA ASP A 141 -6.74 -2.74 3.20
C ASP A 141 -6.20 -4.17 3.14
N GLN A 142 -5.98 -4.67 1.94
CA GLN A 142 -5.54 -6.04 1.65
C GLN A 142 -4.54 -6.00 0.49
N PHE A 143 -3.76 -7.06 0.32
CA PHE A 143 -2.86 -7.19 -0.82
C PHE A 143 -2.70 -8.65 -1.24
N ILE A 144 -2.27 -8.87 -2.48
CA ILE A 144 -1.90 -10.18 -3.03
C ILE A 144 -0.43 -10.12 -3.43
N LEU A 145 0.35 -11.12 -3.04
CA LEU A 145 1.68 -11.35 -3.58
C LEU A 145 1.63 -12.34 -4.74
N GLY A 146 2.43 -12.06 -5.78
CA GLY A 146 2.70 -12.99 -6.86
C GLY A 146 3.86 -13.91 -6.53
N ASP A 147 4.48 -14.47 -7.57
CA ASP A 147 5.67 -15.31 -7.41
C ASP A 147 6.87 -14.46 -6.95
N MET A 148 7.48 -14.88 -5.84
CA MET A 148 8.60 -14.18 -5.21
C MET A 148 9.93 -14.82 -5.62
N GLY A 149 10.78 -14.06 -6.32
CA GLY A 149 12.14 -14.44 -6.68
C GLY A 149 13.16 -14.01 -5.62
N ALA A 150 14.26 -14.76 -5.48
CA ALA A 150 15.32 -14.42 -4.54
C ALA A 150 16.01 -13.10 -4.95
N TRP A 151 16.11 -12.16 -4.01
CA TRP A 151 16.62 -10.81 -4.25
C TRP A 151 18.03 -10.80 -4.86
N ASP A 152 18.94 -11.59 -4.29
CA ASP A 152 20.36 -11.61 -4.68
C ASP A 152 20.61 -12.12 -6.11
N SER A 153 19.68 -12.92 -6.65
CA SER A 153 19.76 -13.44 -8.01
C SER A 153 18.83 -12.73 -9.01
N PHE A 154 18.09 -11.71 -8.56
CA PHE A 154 17.13 -11.02 -9.39
C PHE A 154 17.83 -10.10 -10.41
N ASP A 155 17.47 -10.23 -11.69
CA ASP A 155 17.96 -9.33 -12.74
C ASP A 155 17.13 -8.05 -12.79
N PHE A 156 17.59 -7.05 -12.03
CA PHE A 156 16.96 -5.74 -12.01
C PHE A 156 17.04 -4.99 -13.34
N THR A 157 17.94 -5.36 -14.25
CA THR A 157 18.03 -4.68 -15.56
C THR A 157 16.89 -5.07 -16.48
N ALA A 158 16.35 -6.29 -16.30
CA ALA A 158 15.18 -6.77 -17.04
C ALA A 158 13.91 -5.96 -16.77
N LEU A 159 13.82 -5.25 -15.63
CA LEU A 159 12.66 -4.40 -15.30
C LEU A 159 12.44 -3.28 -16.32
N ALA A 160 13.50 -2.81 -17.00
CA ALA A 160 13.38 -1.77 -18.01
C ALA A 160 12.60 -2.21 -19.26
N ASP A 161 12.51 -3.52 -19.50
CA ASP A 161 11.83 -4.12 -20.65
C ASP A 161 10.45 -4.72 -20.28
N ILE A 162 10.01 -4.54 -19.03
CA ILE A 162 8.73 -5.07 -18.54
C ILE A 162 7.67 -3.97 -18.54
N GLU A 163 6.50 -4.31 -19.07
CA GLU A 163 5.27 -3.54 -18.94
C GLU A 163 4.31 -4.31 -18.02
N ILE A 164 3.75 -3.62 -17.04
CA ILE A 164 2.68 -4.12 -16.20
C ILE A 164 1.37 -3.81 -16.92
N GLU A 165 0.52 -4.81 -17.11
CA GLU A 165 -0.82 -4.64 -17.67
C GLU A 165 -1.87 -5.08 -16.67
N LEU A 166 -2.76 -4.17 -16.25
CA LEU A 166 -3.97 -4.53 -15.52
C LEU A 166 -5.13 -4.63 -16.51
N MET A 167 -5.76 -5.79 -16.54
CA MET A 167 -6.94 -6.06 -17.34
C MET A 167 -8.17 -6.25 -16.46
N ARG A 168 -9.33 -5.80 -16.92
CA ARG A 168 -10.65 -6.16 -16.39
C ARG A 168 -11.49 -6.76 -17.49
N ASP A 169 -11.98 -7.98 -17.28
CA ASP A 169 -12.80 -8.74 -18.23
C ASP A 169 -12.21 -8.81 -19.66
N GLY A 170 -10.87 -8.88 -19.74
CA GLY A 170 -10.12 -8.96 -20.99
C GLY A 170 -9.79 -7.62 -21.66
N GLU A 171 -10.17 -6.49 -21.07
CA GLU A 171 -9.79 -5.15 -21.54
C GLU A 171 -8.64 -4.59 -20.68
N VAL A 172 -7.56 -4.14 -21.31
CA VAL A 172 -6.45 -3.46 -20.63
C VAL A 172 -6.94 -2.07 -20.17
N ILE A 173 -6.91 -1.83 -18.86
CA ILE A 173 -7.36 -0.59 -18.22
C ILE A 173 -6.21 0.23 -17.63
N LEU A 174 -5.03 -0.37 -17.46
CA LEU A 174 -3.80 0.30 -17.05
C LEU A 174 -2.61 -0.40 -17.69
N THR A 175 -1.68 0.40 -18.20
CA THR A 175 -0.30 -0.01 -18.47
C THR A 175 0.65 0.83 -17.62
N ALA A 176 1.70 0.21 -17.08
CA ALA A 176 2.64 0.87 -16.17
C ALA A 176 4.05 0.26 -16.28
N SER A 177 5.07 1.00 -15.84
CA SER A 177 6.42 0.47 -15.69
C SER A 177 6.66 0.02 -14.24
N PRO A 178 7.34 -1.10 -13.98
CA PRO A 178 7.79 -1.46 -12.62
C PRO A 178 8.82 -0.47 -12.05
N LEU A 179 9.24 0.54 -12.81
CA LEU A 179 10.14 1.61 -12.42
C LEU A 179 9.40 2.92 -12.07
N ASP A 180 8.08 2.98 -12.24
CA ASP A 180 7.30 4.20 -12.01
C ASP A 180 7.39 4.66 -10.55
N SER A 181 7.31 3.71 -9.60
CA SER A 181 7.50 4.02 -8.18
C SER A 181 8.99 4.11 -7.84
N PHE A 182 9.42 5.25 -7.27
CA PHE A 182 10.80 5.54 -6.85
C PHE A 182 11.89 5.43 -7.92
N GLY A 183 11.58 5.17 -9.19
CA GLY A 183 12.59 4.76 -10.17
C GLY A 183 12.99 3.29 -10.04
N GLY A 184 12.22 2.48 -9.33
CA GLY A 184 12.39 1.04 -9.17
C GLY A 184 12.55 0.56 -7.71
N PRO A 185 12.65 -0.78 -7.53
CA PRO A 185 12.57 -1.41 -6.20
C PRO A 185 13.77 -1.14 -5.28
N LYS A 186 14.96 -0.87 -5.84
CA LYS A 186 16.16 -0.58 -5.04
C LYS A 186 16.07 0.79 -4.34
N PRO A 187 15.82 1.91 -5.06
CA PRO A 187 15.53 3.18 -4.41
C PRO A 187 14.34 3.13 -3.45
N ALA A 188 13.28 2.38 -3.78
CA ALA A 188 12.13 2.20 -2.90
C ALA A 188 12.53 1.53 -1.59
N LEU A 189 13.26 0.42 -1.64
CA LEU A 189 13.78 -0.28 -0.47
C LEU A 189 14.61 0.66 0.42
N ASP A 190 15.60 1.34 -0.17
CA ASP A 190 16.50 2.22 0.55
C ASP A 190 15.72 3.34 1.26
N TRP A 191 14.77 3.99 0.58
CA TRP A 191 13.97 5.05 1.18
C TRP A 191 13.06 4.50 2.28
N CYS A 192 12.32 3.42 2.01
CA CYS A 192 11.32 2.89 2.93
C CYS A 192 11.93 2.37 4.23
N VAL A 193 13.04 1.61 4.15
CA VAL A 193 13.71 1.08 5.34
C VAL A 193 14.30 2.20 6.17
N ASN A 194 14.95 3.19 5.55
CA ASN A 194 15.47 4.36 6.26
C ASN A 194 14.35 5.17 6.92
N LYS A 195 13.22 5.36 6.21
CA LYS A 195 12.07 6.07 6.75
C LYS A 195 11.45 5.32 7.93
N ALA A 196 11.24 4.01 7.80
CA ALA A 196 10.73 3.15 8.88
C ALA A 196 11.60 3.26 10.13
N ASN A 197 12.93 3.15 9.96
CA ASN A 197 13.90 3.29 11.05
C ASN A 197 13.81 4.69 11.72
N SER A 198 13.67 5.75 10.93
CA SER A 198 13.55 7.13 11.46
C SER A 198 12.27 7.36 12.27
N LEU A 199 11.21 6.62 11.93
CA LEU A 199 9.91 6.68 12.60
C LEU A 199 9.80 5.71 13.78
N GLY A 200 10.78 4.82 13.95
CA GLY A 200 10.73 3.74 14.95
C GLY A 200 9.74 2.63 14.59
N PHE A 201 9.36 2.50 13.32
CA PHE A 201 8.52 1.39 12.86
C PHE A 201 9.34 0.11 12.83
N THR A 202 8.78 -0.97 13.36
CA THR A 202 9.43 -2.29 13.37
C THR A 202 9.07 -3.05 12.10
N ILE A 203 10.08 -3.60 11.42
CA ILE A 203 9.91 -4.54 10.31
C ILE A 203 9.96 -5.95 10.92
N PRO A 204 8.90 -6.76 10.81
CA PRO A 204 8.95 -8.15 11.29
C PRO A 204 9.86 -8.99 10.40
N GLU A 205 10.37 -10.09 10.95
CA GLU A 205 11.10 -11.09 10.17
C GLU A 205 10.18 -11.70 9.09
N GLY A 206 10.61 -11.64 7.82
CA GLY A 206 9.77 -12.02 6.68
C GLY A 206 8.70 -10.99 6.32
N GLY A 207 8.77 -9.78 6.90
CA GLY A 207 7.80 -8.70 6.65
C GLY A 207 7.81 -8.22 5.21
N VAL A 208 6.65 -7.74 4.75
CA VAL A 208 6.46 -7.26 3.38
C VAL A 208 6.72 -5.76 3.28
N LEU A 209 7.38 -5.32 2.23
CA LEU A 209 7.38 -3.94 1.77
C LEU A 209 6.60 -3.87 0.46
N LEU A 210 5.46 -3.16 0.47
CA LEU A 210 4.77 -2.71 -0.74
C LEU A 210 5.44 -1.40 -1.21
N ALA A 211 6.09 -1.45 -2.37
CA ALA A 211 7.03 -0.42 -2.82
C ALA A 211 6.38 0.80 -3.49
N GLY A 212 5.06 0.92 -3.41
CA GLY A 212 4.27 2.00 -3.99
C GLY A 212 3.82 1.70 -5.42
N THR A 213 2.73 2.34 -5.80
CA THR A 213 2.00 2.09 -7.04
C THR A 213 2.84 2.39 -8.27
N ASN A 214 2.87 1.44 -9.19
CA ASN A 214 3.30 1.65 -10.57
C ASN A 214 2.10 2.06 -11.42
N GLY A 215 2.21 3.21 -12.10
CA GLY A 215 1.10 3.83 -12.78
C GLY A 215 0.13 4.53 -11.82
N ALA A 216 -1.18 4.35 -12.05
CA ALA A 216 -2.24 5.01 -11.28
C ALA A 216 -3.04 4.02 -10.43
N ALA A 217 -3.62 4.51 -9.33
CA ALA A 217 -4.61 3.76 -8.56
C ALA A 217 -5.94 3.70 -9.33
N ILE A 218 -6.42 2.49 -9.60
CA ILE A 218 -7.58 2.23 -10.46
C ILE A 218 -8.83 1.96 -9.62
N GLU A 219 -10.00 2.41 -10.08
CA GLU A 219 -11.28 2.08 -9.43
C GLU A 219 -11.55 0.57 -9.48
N ALA A 220 -11.88 -0.01 -8.32
CA ALA A 220 -12.16 -1.44 -8.19
C ALA A 220 -13.62 -1.74 -8.52
N ASP A 221 -14.05 -1.48 -9.76
CA ASP A 221 -15.38 -1.84 -10.23
C ASP A 221 -15.57 -3.39 -10.27
N PRO A 222 -16.81 -3.89 -10.24
CA PRO A 222 -17.06 -5.33 -10.41
C PRO A 222 -16.48 -5.88 -11.72
N GLY A 223 -15.85 -7.06 -11.65
CA GLY A 223 -15.23 -7.72 -12.80
C GLY A 223 -14.13 -8.71 -12.40
N HIS A 224 -13.66 -9.48 -13.38
CA HIS A 224 -12.47 -10.32 -13.22
C HIS A 224 -11.23 -9.55 -13.65
N TYR A 225 -10.22 -9.53 -12.78
CA TYR A 225 -8.98 -8.79 -12.99
C TYR A 225 -7.79 -9.73 -13.17
N GLN A 226 -6.89 -9.32 -14.07
CA GLN A 226 -5.59 -9.96 -14.29
C GLN A 226 -4.52 -8.87 -14.36
N ALA A 227 -3.57 -8.88 -13.43
CA ALA A 227 -2.41 -8.01 -13.41
C ALA A 227 -1.19 -8.80 -13.91
N SER A 228 -0.79 -8.58 -15.16
CA SER A 228 0.38 -9.21 -15.78
C SER A 228 1.62 -8.37 -15.53
N TYR A 229 2.71 -9.00 -15.09
CA TYR A 229 4.03 -8.39 -14.88
C TYR A 229 5.05 -9.00 -15.86
N GLY A 230 4.57 -9.40 -17.04
CA GLY A 230 5.36 -10.07 -18.06
C GLY A 230 6.02 -11.35 -17.51
N PRO A 231 7.35 -11.51 -17.63
CA PRO A 231 8.07 -12.69 -17.14
C PRO A 231 7.99 -12.92 -15.62
N LEU A 232 7.59 -11.91 -14.83
CA LEU A 232 7.47 -12.04 -13.37
C LEU A 232 6.18 -12.73 -12.92
N GLY A 233 5.26 -13.00 -13.85
CA GLY A 233 4.03 -13.73 -13.58
C GLY A 233 2.78 -12.86 -13.63
N THR A 234 1.68 -13.41 -13.14
CA THR A 234 0.35 -12.79 -13.19
C THR A 234 -0.38 -13.00 -11.88
N ILE A 235 -1.03 -11.94 -11.40
CA ILE A 235 -1.95 -11.98 -10.26
C ILE A 235 -3.38 -11.87 -10.79
N GLU A 236 -4.28 -12.70 -10.30
CA GLU A 236 -5.69 -12.71 -10.68
C GLU A 236 -6.55 -12.47 -9.43
N PHE A 237 -7.67 -11.78 -9.61
CA PHE A 237 -8.67 -11.60 -8.54
C PHE A 237 -10.02 -11.21 -9.14
N THR A 238 -11.07 -11.27 -8.33
CA THR A 238 -12.41 -10.87 -8.75
C THR A 238 -12.95 -9.83 -7.78
N ILE A 239 -13.54 -8.76 -8.31
CA ILE A 239 -14.39 -7.85 -7.55
C ILE A 239 -15.85 -8.22 -7.83
N ALA A 240 -16.58 -8.60 -6.78
CA ALA A 240 -17.96 -9.10 -6.85
C ALA A 240 -19.02 -8.04 -6.53
#